data_AF-A0A6C0CWT9-F1
#
_entry.id   AF-A0A6C0CWT9-F1
#
_cell.length_a   1.000
_cell.length_b   1.000
_cell.length_c   1.000
_cell.angle_alpha   90.00
_cell.angle_beta   90.00
_cell.angle_gamma   90.00
#
_symmetry.space_group_name_H-M   'P 1'
#
loop_
_entity.id
_entity.type
_entity.pdbx_description
1 polymer ?
#
loop_
_entity_poly.entity_id
_entity_poly.type
_entity_poly.pdbx_seq_one_letter_code
_entity_poly.pdbx_strand_id
1 'polypeptide(L)'
;MQNLEFINDLTPYMLNNKNISKFPAYFINKQEIKTNNKKNIPVKDINIFYPSQVDQLFWCFYIILSGKHDYDIIPNYFTKEKEIKYEWIEKFRNHKDIFKRIKISRNNIEDELANKKQISMNCIKALCHLFQINIFYIDNKKYYEIIIDENKDYYVIEKIEQNYGLKQNITMEKINYFKEHFWKMENLDKPLKAVSSYKSDELKSICKKLNIECAKLTKPQMYEKILNIL
;
A
#
# COMPACT_ATOMS: atom_id res chain seq x y z
N MET A 1 -55.17 8.64 12.86
CA MET A 1 -55.00 8.17 14.25
C MET A 1 -54.40 6.76 14.31
N GLN A 2 -54.84 5.80 13.50
CA GLN A 2 -54.34 4.41 13.48
C GLN A 2 -52.80 4.23 13.38
N ASN A 3 -52.09 5.02 12.54
CA ASN A 3 -50.64 4.86 12.40
C ASN A 3 -49.84 5.30 13.64
N LEU A 4 -50.38 6.21 14.46
CA LEU A 4 -49.70 6.69 15.66
C LEU A 4 -49.86 5.69 16.82
N GLU A 5 -51.03 5.05 16.90
CA GLU A 5 -51.29 3.94 17.82
C GLU A 5 -50.37 2.76 17.51
N PHE A 6 -50.23 2.40 16.23
CA PHE A 6 -49.32 1.33 15.81
C PHE A 6 -47.85 1.62 16.16
N ILE A 7 -47.39 2.87 15.96
CA ILE A 7 -46.04 3.26 16.36
C ILE A 7 -45.89 3.18 17.88
N ASN A 8 -46.88 3.63 18.65
CA ASN A 8 -46.85 3.56 20.11
C ASN A 8 -46.76 2.11 20.61
N ASP A 9 -47.46 1.17 19.97
CA ASP A 9 -47.40 -0.26 20.30
C ASP A 9 -46.01 -0.87 20.03
N LEU A 10 -45.29 -0.35 19.04
CA LEU A 10 -43.92 -0.79 18.72
C LEU A 10 -42.85 -0.14 19.59
N THR A 11 -43.13 1.03 20.18
CA THR A 11 -42.14 1.78 20.98
C THR A 11 -41.43 1.00 22.09
N PRO A 12 -42.03 0.01 22.79
CA PRO A 12 -41.33 -0.77 23.81
C PRO A 12 -40.25 -1.70 23.24
N TYR A 13 -40.37 -2.08 21.97
CA TYR A 13 -39.47 -3.02 21.29
C TYR A 13 -38.45 -2.32 20.38
N MET A 14 -38.62 -1.01 20.14
CA MET A 14 -37.68 -0.23 19.34
C MET A 14 -36.36 0.02 20.07
N LEU A 15 -35.26 0.02 19.32
CA LEU A 15 -33.93 0.43 19.78
C LEU A 15 -33.84 1.95 19.94
N ASN A 16 -34.45 2.47 21.00
CA ASN A 16 -34.33 3.88 21.40
C ASN A 16 -33.50 3.99 22.70
N ASN A 17 -32.99 5.19 23.00
CA ASN A 17 -32.13 5.43 24.17
C ASN A 17 -32.78 4.98 25.48
N LYS A 18 -34.11 5.11 25.61
CA LYS A 18 -34.87 4.71 26.81
C LYS A 18 -34.97 3.19 26.99
N ASN A 19 -35.01 2.42 25.89
CA ASN A 19 -35.05 0.97 25.93
C ASN A 19 -33.64 0.39 26.03
N ILE A 20 -32.66 1.02 25.38
CA ILE A 20 -31.24 0.66 25.49
C ILE A 20 -30.77 0.77 26.94
N SER A 21 -31.18 1.81 27.69
CA SER A 21 -30.83 1.95 29.11
C SER A 21 -31.44 0.88 30.02
N LYS A 22 -32.46 0.15 29.57
CA LYS A 22 -33.06 -0.97 30.31
C LYS A 22 -32.31 -2.28 30.08
N PHE A 23 -31.41 -2.35 29.09
CA PHE A 23 -30.58 -3.53 28.91
C PHE A 23 -29.61 -3.65 30.09
N PRO A 24 -29.64 -4.76 30.84
CA PRO A 24 -28.69 -5.00 31.90
C PRO A 24 -27.28 -4.97 31.33
N ALA A 25 -26.40 -4.13 31.89
CA ALA A 25 -25.02 -3.91 31.44
C ALA A 25 -24.11 -5.16 31.50
N TYR A 26 -24.66 -6.32 31.87
CA TYR A 26 -23.97 -7.59 32.04
C TYR A 26 -23.52 -8.27 30.74
N PHE A 27 -23.82 -7.71 29.56
CA PHE A 27 -23.33 -8.18 28.27
C PHE A 27 -22.22 -7.32 27.64
N ILE A 28 -21.79 -6.24 28.29
CA ILE A 28 -20.56 -5.56 27.91
C ILE A 28 -19.46 -6.21 28.74
N ASN A 29 -18.71 -7.14 28.14
CA ASN A 29 -17.41 -7.56 28.67
C ASN A 29 -16.58 -6.29 28.87
N LYS A 30 -16.56 -5.79 30.10
CA LYS A 30 -15.73 -4.67 30.52
C LYS A 30 -14.30 -5.21 30.55
N GLN A 31 -13.68 -5.28 29.38
CA GLN A 31 -12.22 -5.41 29.32
C GLN A 31 -11.67 -4.15 29.97
N GLU A 32 -11.21 -4.29 31.21
CA GLU A 32 -10.46 -3.26 31.90
C GLU A 32 -9.26 -2.90 31.03
N ILE A 33 -9.28 -1.70 30.45
CA ILE A 33 -8.12 -1.10 29.80
C ILE A 33 -7.13 -0.81 30.93
N LYS A 34 -6.27 -1.78 31.24
CA LYS A 34 -5.09 -1.56 32.09
C LYS A 34 -4.15 -0.64 31.31
N THR A 35 -4.11 0.63 31.68
CA THR A 35 -3.10 1.58 31.21
C THR A 35 -1.75 1.21 31.80
N ASN A 36 -1.07 0.24 31.19
CA ASN A 36 0.33 -0.03 31.45
C ASN A 36 1.18 0.96 30.64
N ASN A 37 1.57 2.05 31.30
CA ASN A 37 2.70 2.86 30.86
C ASN A 37 3.97 1.99 30.94
N LYS A 38 4.43 1.44 29.80
CA LYS A 38 5.85 1.21 29.49
C LYS A 38 6.08 0.65 28.07
N LYS A 39 6.93 1.40 27.35
CA LYS A 39 7.77 1.08 26.18
C LYS A 39 7.07 1.09 24.82
N ASN A 40 7.64 1.93 23.94
CA ASN A 40 7.32 2.10 22.52
C ASN A 40 7.22 0.75 21.80
N ILE A 41 6.00 0.29 21.60
CA ILE A 41 5.67 -0.75 20.63
C ILE A 41 5.41 0.02 19.32
N PRO A 42 6.08 -0.29 18.20
CA PRO A 42 5.73 0.32 16.93
C PRO A 42 4.27 -0.03 16.67
N VAL A 43 3.43 0.99 16.54
CA VAL A 43 2.03 0.85 16.18
C VAL A 43 2.00 0.00 14.90
N LYS A 44 1.64 -1.28 15.01
CA LYS A 44 1.21 -2.04 13.84
C LYS A 44 0.03 -1.24 13.31
N ASP A 45 0.21 -0.56 12.18
CA ASP A 45 -0.88 0.11 11.48
C ASP A 45 -1.98 -0.94 11.26
N ILE A 46 -3.08 -0.84 12.00
CA ILE A 46 -4.19 -1.80 12.00
C ILE A 46 -4.92 -1.82 10.64
N ASN A 47 -4.54 -0.93 9.71
CA ASN A 47 -5.16 -0.73 8.41
C ASN A 47 -4.39 -1.35 7.23
N ILE A 48 -3.43 -2.25 7.47
CA ILE A 48 -2.77 -2.95 6.36
C ILE A 48 -3.62 -4.15 5.94
N PHE A 49 -4.06 -4.14 4.69
CA PHE A 49 -4.73 -5.27 4.07
C PHE A 49 -3.74 -6.13 3.29
N TYR A 50 -3.63 -7.41 3.62
CA TYR A 50 -2.80 -8.36 2.88
C TYR A 50 -3.70 -9.30 2.07
N PRO A 51 -3.69 -9.23 0.73
CA PRO A 51 -4.40 -10.20 -0.10
C PRO A 51 -3.84 -11.62 0.11
N SER A 52 -4.71 -12.63 0.14
CA SER A 52 -4.32 -14.03 0.32
C SER A 52 -3.95 -14.73 -1.00
N GLN A 53 -4.20 -14.10 -2.14
CA GLN A 53 -4.01 -14.67 -3.47
C GLN A 53 -2.56 -14.65 -3.93
N VAL A 54 -2.27 -15.41 -4.99
CA VAL A 54 -0.93 -15.56 -5.59
C VAL A 54 -0.35 -14.22 -6.05
N ASP A 55 -1.18 -13.37 -6.66
CA ASP A 55 -0.79 -12.06 -7.20
C ASP A 55 -1.20 -10.91 -6.28
N GLN A 56 -0.56 -10.82 -5.12
CA GLN A 56 -0.91 -9.84 -4.10
C GLN A 56 -0.80 -8.40 -4.61
N LEU A 57 0.17 -8.09 -5.48
CA LEU A 57 0.31 -6.76 -6.08
C LEU A 57 -0.89 -6.40 -6.94
N PHE A 58 -1.34 -7.34 -7.77
CA PHE A 58 -2.55 -7.16 -8.58
C PHE A 58 -3.76 -6.85 -7.71
N TRP A 59 -3.97 -7.64 -6.66
CA TRP A 59 -5.13 -7.45 -5.77
C TRP A 59 -5.05 -6.17 -4.95
N CYS A 60 -3.85 -5.79 -4.49
CA CYS A 60 -3.65 -4.47 -3.89
C CYS A 60 -4.08 -3.36 -4.84
N PHE A 61 -3.68 -3.42 -6.12
CA PHE A 61 -4.05 -2.40 -7.10
C PHE A 61 -5.55 -2.43 -7.46
N TYR A 62 -6.14 -3.62 -7.56
CA TYR A 62 -7.59 -3.79 -7.78
C TYR A 62 -8.39 -3.15 -6.65
N ILE A 63 -7.99 -3.37 -5.40
CA ILE A 63 -8.66 -2.80 -4.21
C ILE A 63 -8.52 -1.27 -4.17
N ILE A 64 -7.45 -0.70 -4.74
CA ILE A 64 -7.34 0.76 -4.90
C ILE A 64 -8.40 1.28 -5.89
N LEU A 65 -8.67 0.54 -6.98
CA LEU A 65 -9.61 0.96 -8.03
C LEU A 65 -11.08 0.74 -7.66
N SER A 66 -11.41 -0.47 -7.23
CA SER A 66 -12.80 -0.90 -6.99
C SER A 66 -13.20 -0.81 -5.52
N GLY A 67 -12.24 -0.63 -4.62
CA GLY A 67 -12.47 -0.68 -3.17
C GLY A 67 -12.45 -2.10 -2.60
N LYS A 68 -12.42 -2.18 -1.26
CA LYS A 68 -12.32 -3.46 -0.54
C LYS A 68 -13.60 -4.30 -0.63
N HIS A 69 -14.76 -3.64 -0.60
CA HIS A 69 -16.06 -4.31 -0.64
C HIS A 69 -16.22 -5.19 -1.89
N ASP A 70 -15.83 -4.66 -3.05
CA ASP A 70 -15.91 -5.37 -4.33
C ASP A 70 -14.94 -6.53 -4.42
N TYR A 71 -13.89 -6.54 -3.61
CA TYR A 71 -12.97 -7.67 -3.49
C TYR A 71 -13.56 -8.78 -2.60
N ASP A 72 -14.22 -8.43 -1.49
CA ASP A 72 -14.78 -9.39 -0.54
C ASP A 72 -15.98 -10.19 -1.13
N ILE A 73 -16.68 -9.61 -2.12
CA ILE A 73 -17.84 -10.24 -2.79
C ILE A 73 -17.42 -11.17 -3.93
N ILE A 74 -16.14 -11.18 -4.34
CA ILE A 74 -15.70 -11.95 -5.51
C ILE A 74 -15.90 -13.46 -5.26
N PRO A 75 -16.73 -14.13 -6.06
CA PRO A 75 -16.95 -15.56 -5.90
C PRO A 75 -15.78 -16.37 -6.46
N ASN A 76 -15.16 -15.90 -7.55
CA ASN A 76 -14.05 -16.56 -8.21
C ASN A 76 -12.93 -15.57 -8.57
N TYR A 77 -11.91 -15.54 -7.70
CA TYR A 77 -10.75 -14.67 -7.84
C TYR A 77 -9.99 -14.90 -9.15
N PHE A 78 -9.84 -16.15 -9.59
CA PHE A 78 -9.06 -16.47 -10.79
C PHE A 78 -9.70 -15.97 -12.07
N THR A 79 -11.01 -16.17 -12.22
CA THR A 79 -11.74 -15.67 -13.40
C THR A 79 -11.74 -14.14 -13.42
N LYS A 80 -12.04 -13.52 -12.27
CA LYS A 80 -12.09 -12.06 -12.17
C LYS A 80 -10.74 -11.41 -12.44
N GLU A 81 -9.66 -12.00 -11.92
CA GLU A 81 -8.30 -11.55 -12.19
C GLU A 81 -7.99 -11.55 -13.69
N LYS A 82 -8.33 -12.63 -14.40
CA LYS A 82 -8.11 -12.72 -15.85
C LYS A 82 -8.90 -11.68 -16.63
N GLU A 83 -10.19 -11.53 -16.34
CA GLU A 83 -11.05 -10.54 -16.98
C GLU A 83 -10.46 -9.14 -16.86
N ILE A 84 -10.12 -8.73 -15.63
CA ILE A 84 -9.55 -7.41 -15.35
C ILE A 84 -8.17 -7.24 -16.01
N LYS A 85 -7.32 -8.27 -16.02
CA LYS A 85 -6.03 -8.23 -16.73
C LYS A 85 -6.23 -7.97 -18.22
N TYR A 86 -7.21 -8.63 -18.86
CA TYR A 86 -7.55 -8.37 -20.26
C TYR A 86 -8.10 -6.96 -20.49
N GLU A 87 -9.00 -6.47 -19.62
CA GLU A 87 -9.50 -5.09 -19.69
C GLU A 87 -8.36 -4.07 -19.59
N TRP A 88 -7.38 -4.29 -18.71
CA TRP A 88 -6.22 -3.42 -18.58
C TRP A 88 -5.35 -3.46 -19.83
N ILE A 89 -5.13 -4.64 -20.42
CA ILE A 89 -4.42 -4.77 -21.71
C ILE A 89 -5.11 -3.92 -22.77
N GLU A 90 -6.44 -4.02 -22.92
CA GLU A 90 -7.17 -3.20 -23.90
C GLU A 90 -7.02 -1.69 -23.65
N LYS A 91 -7.12 -1.25 -22.39
CA LYS A 91 -6.86 0.16 -22.04
C LYS A 91 -5.43 0.60 -22.36
N PHE A 92 -4.44 -0.25 -22.14
CA PHE A 92 -3.05 0.02 -22.52
C PHE A 92 -2.88 0.15 -24.04
N ARG A 93 -3.63 -0.63 -24.84
CA ARG A 93 -3.60 -0.51 -26.32
C ARG A 93 -4.11 0.84 -26.80
N ASN A 94 -5.06 1.42 -26.08
CA ASN A 94 -5.65 2.72 -26.39
C ASN A 94 -4.73 3.89 -25.97
N HIS A 95 -3.94 3.74 -24.89
CA HIS A 95 -3.09 4.81 -24.34
C HIS A 95 -1.58 4.55 -24.54
N LYS A 96 -1.15 4.50 -25.81
CA LYS A 96 0.24 4.17 -26.19
C LYS A 96 1.29 5.19 -25.71
N ASP A 97 0.90 6.43 -25.47
CA ASP A 97 1.82 7.52 -25.10
C ASP A 97 2.42 7.33 -23.70
N ILE A 98 1.76 6.56 -22.84
CA ILE A 98 2.20 6.25 -21.48
C ILE A 98 3.55 5.53 -21.49
N PHE A 99 3.73 4.56 -22.39
CA PHE A 99 4.93 3.73 -22.45
C PHE A 99 6.20 4.53 -22.80
N LYS A 100 6.07 5.58 -23.62
CA LYS A 100 7.17 6.49 -23.96
C LYS A 100 7.69 7.23 -22.73
N ARG A 101 6.78 7.67 -21.85
CA ARG A 101 7.13 8.39 -20.61
C ARG A 101 7.83 7.48 -19.60
N ILE A 102 7.39 6.23 -19.50
CA ILE A 102 7.88 5.30 -18.47
C ILE A 102 9.16 4.56 -18.92
N LYS A 103 9.52 4.61 -20.21
CA LYS A 103 10.64 3.86 -20.82
C LYS A 103 10.52 2.34 -20.60
N ILE A 104 9.29 1.82 -20.61
CA ILE A 104 9.01 0.39 -20.47
C ILE A 104 8.50 -0.15 -21.81
N SER A 105 8.95 -1.35 -22.18
CA SER A 105 8.47 -2.06 -23.37
C SER A 105 7.01 -2.46 -23.19
N ARG A 106 6.15 -2.00 -24.11
CA ARG A 106 4.72 -2.35 -24.15
C ARG A 106 4.51 -3.86 -24.22
N ASN A 107 5.28 -4.53 -25.08
CA ASN A 107 5.15 -5.98 -25.28
C ASN A 107 5.43 -6.74 -23.99
N ASN A 108 6.38 -6.25 -23.17
CA ASN A 108 6.71 -6.89 -21.90
C ASN A 108 5.56 -6.79 -20.89
N ILE A 109 4.84 -5.66 -20.87
CA ILE A 109 3.70 -5.44 -19.96
C ILE A 109 2.47 -6.22 -20.42
N GLU A 110 2.17 -6.24 -21.72
CA GLU A 110 1.07 -7.05 -22.26
C GLU A 110 1.32 -8.55 -22.06
N ASP A 111 2.54 -9.02 -22.34
CA ASP A 111 2.95 -10.41 -22.10
C ASP A 111 2.87 -10.77 -20.61
N GLU A 112 3.29 -9.86 -19.74
CA GLU A 112 3.24 -10.07 -18.31
C GLU A 112 1.82 -10.15 -17.75
N LEU A 113 0.92 -9.28 -18.20
CA LEU A 113 -0.48 -9.31 -17.81
C LEU A 113 -1.22 -10.53 -18.37
N ALA A 114 -0.85 -11.02 -19.56
CA ALA A 114 -1.52 -12.15 -20.19
C ALA A 114 -0.99 -13.51 -19.72
N ASN A 115 0.33 -13.66 -19.61
CA ASN A 115 1.00 -14.95 -19.47
C ASN A 115 1.58 -15.20 -18.07
N LYS A 116 1.95 -14.15 -17.31
CA LYS A 116 2.56 -14.33 -15.98
C LYS A 116 1.51 -14.43 -14.87
N LYS A 117 1.83 -15.26 -13.88
CA LYS A 117 1.00 -15.48 -12.68
C LYS A 117 1.07 -14.33 -11.68
N GLN A 118 2.10 -13.49 -11.77
CA GLN A 118 2.32 -12.37 -10.86
C GLN A 118 2.73 -11.14 -11.66
N ILE A 119 2.17 -9.98 -11.30
CA ILE A 119 2.58 -8.71 -11.88
C ILE A 119 3.81 -8.17 -11.15
N SER A 120 4.69 -7.51 -11.90
CA SER A 120 5.84 -6.79 -11.37
C SER A 120 5.46 -5.36 -10.99
N MET A 121 6.37 -4.72 -10.25
CA MET A 121 6.25 -3.30 -9.94
C MET A 121 6.34 -2.40 -11.18
N ASN A 122 6.92 -2.89 -12.29
CA ASN A 122 6.92 -2.18 -13.58
C ASN A 122 5.51 -2.14 -14.19
N CYS A 123 4.73 -3.22 -14.05
CA CYS A 123 3.30 -3.24 -14.37
C CYS A 123 2.50 -2.29 -13.49
N ILE A 124 2.73 -2.29 -12.17
CA ILE A 124 2.08 -1.33 -11.26
C ILE A 124 2.38 0.10 -11.68
N LYS A 125 3.63 0.43 -12.00
CA LYS A 125 4.00 1.77 -12.48
C LYS A 125 3.23 2.14 -13.74
N ALA A 126 3.12 1.24 -14.72
CA ALA A 126 2.33 1.47 -15.93
C ALA A 126 0.84 1.70 -15.61
N LEU A 127 0.28 0.91 -14.69
CA LEU A 127 -1.11 1.02 -14.26
C LEU A 127 -1.37 2.33 -13.50
N CYS A 128 -0.44 2.76 -12.64
CA CYS A 128 -0.52 4.06 -11.97
C CYS A 128 -0.69 5.16 -13.01
N HIS A 129 0.14 5.17 -14.07
CA HIS A 129 0.06 6.18 -15.13
C HIS A 129 -1.22 6.10 -15.96
N LEU A 130 -1.78 4.91 -16.16
CA LEU A 130 -3.03 4.71 -16.86
C LEU A 130 -4.24 5.24 -16.07
N PHE A 131 -4.29 4.95 -14.77
CA PHE A 131 -5.39 5.32 -13.89
C PHE A 131 -5.16 6.64 -13.13
N GLN A 132 -4.00 7.27 -13.32
CA GLN A 132 -3.54 8.48 -12.64
C GLN A 132 -3.64 8.38 -11.10
N ILE A 133 -3.00 7.34 -10.54
CA ILE A 133 -3.01 7.04 -9.09
C ILE A 133 -1.61 7.24 -8.51
N ASN A 134 -1.52 7.89 -7.35
CA ASN A 134 -0.26 8.02 -6.62
C ASN A 134 -0.02 6.80 -5.73
N ILE A 135 1.13 6.15 -5.90
CA ILE A 135 1.52 4.98 -5.10
C ILE A 135 2.88 5.21 -4.44
N PHE A 136 2.94 4.93 -3.15
CA PHE A 136 4.16 4.77 -2.36
C PHE A 136 4.40 3.30 -2.09
N TYR A 137 5.42 2.74 -2.71
CA TYR A 137 5.89 1.40 -2.38
C TYR A 137 6.89 1.49 -1.22
N ILE A 138 6.76 0.65 -0.20
CA ILE A 138 7.66 0.57 0.95
C ILE A 138 8.19 -0.85 1.06
N ASP A 139 9.50 -0.99 1.21
CA ASP A 139 10.19 -2.26 1.41
C ASP A 139 11.20 -2.10 2.55
N ASN A 140 10.84 -2.59 3.73
CA ASN A 140 11.59 -2.42 4.98
C ASN A 140 11.96 -0.95 5.27
N LYS A 141 13.19 -0.56 4.92
CA LYS A 141 13.72 0.80 5.14
C LYS A 141 13.81 1.67 3.87
N LYS A 142 13.19 1.19 2.79
CA LYS A 142 13.28 1.78 1.47
C LYS A 142 11.88 2.14 1.00
N TYR A 143 11.77 3.18 0.21
CA TYR A 143 10.52 3.49 -0.46
C TYR A 143 10.74 3.89 -1.91
N TYR A 144 9.76 3.63 -2.75
CA TYR A 144 9.69 4.09 -4.12
C TYR A 144 8.37 4.85 -4.30
N GLU A 145 8.44 6.09 -4.76
CA GLU A 145 7.24 6.91 -4.98
C GLU A 145 6.94 7.06 -6.47
N ILE A 146 5.67 6.84 -6.82
CA ILE A 146 5.12 7.11 -8.14
C ILE A 146 4.07 8.20 -7.93
N ILE A 147 4.45 9.43 -8.25
CA ILE A 147 3.60 10.62 -8.13
C ILE A 147 3.22 11.06 -9.53
N ILE A 148 1.91 11.11 -9.80
CA ILE A 148 1.35 11.53 -11.08
C ILE A 148 0.68 12.88 -10.95
N ASP A 149 -0.06 13.08 -9.85
CA ASP A 149 -0.77 14.31 -9.55
C ASP A 149 -0.74 14.57 -8.05
N GLU A 150 -0.05 15.62 -7.62
CA GLU A 150 0.11 15.95 -6.19
C GLU A 150 -1.21 16.23 -5.46
N ASN A 151 -2.31 16.48 -6.19
CA ASN A 151 -3.61 16.77 -5.61
C ASN A 151 -4.44 15.51 -5.29
N LYS A 152 -3.97 14.32 -5.68
CA LYS A 152 -4.70 13.06 -5.47
C LYS A 152 -4.20 12.30 -4.26
N ASP A 153 -5.08 11.48 -3.69
CA ASP A 153 -4.79 10.60 -2.57
C ASP A 153 -3.61 9.66 -2.86
N TYR A 154 -2.87 9.36 -1.79
CA TYR A 154 -1.72 8.46 -1.83
C TYR A 154 -2.08 7.10 -1.26
N TYR A 155 -1.69 6.06 -1.97
CA TYR A 155 -1.82 4.67 -1.54
C TYR A 155 -0.44 4.11 -1.21
N VAL A 156 -0.32 3.37 -0.10
CA VAL A 156 0.95 2.72 0.25
C VAL A 156 0.84 1.21 0.04
N ILE A 157 1.79 0.65 -0.71
CA ILE A 157 2.00 -0.78 -0.83
C ILE A 157 3.24 -1.12 -0.02
N GLU A 158 3.08 -1.87 1.07
CA GLU A 158 4.17 -2.29 1.95
C GLU A 158 4.53 -3.75 1.69
N LYS A 159 5.81 -4.03 1.45
CA LYS A 159 6.36 -5.38 1.34
C LYS A 159 6.97 -5.80 2.67
N ILE A 160 6.50 -6.91 3.23
CA ILE A 160 7.05 -7.53 4.46
C ILE A 160 7.37 -9.00 4.18
N GLU A 161 8.67 -9.35 4.30
CA GLU A 161 9.27 -10.70 4.18
C GLU A 161 9.11 -11.38 2.80
N GLN A 162 7.91 -11.39 2.22
CA GLN A 162 7.59 -11.59 0.80
C GLN A 162 6.14 -11.18 0.47
N ASN A 163 5.36 -10.73 1.47
CA ASN A 163 3.96 -10.40 1.30
C ASN A 163 3.78 -8.90 1.01
N TYR A 164 2.89 -8.59 0.08
CA TYR A 164 2.48 -7.23 -0.24
C TYR A 164 1.18 -6.90 0.48
N GLY A 165 1.20 -5.82 1.25
CA GLY A 165 0.04 -5.26 1.94
C GLY A 165 -0.30 -3.88 1.40
N LEU A 166 -1.58 -3.55 1.39
CA LEU A 166 -2.11 -2.24 1.01
C LEU A 166 -2.53 -1.46 2.26
N LYS A 167 -2.07 -0.22 2.36
CA LYS A 167 -2.59 0.79 3.29
C LYS A 167 -3.34 1.86 2.50
N GLN A 168 -4.59 2.08 2.87
CA GLN A 168 -5.45 3.14 2.32
C GLN A 168 -5.58 4.29 3.33
N ASN A 169 -6.03 5.46 2.85
CA ASN A 169 -6.32 6.65 3.66
C ASN A 169 -5.12 7.14 4.49
N ILE A 170 -3.98 7.34 3.82
CA ILE A 170 -2.76 7.81 4.49
C ILE A 170 -2.73 9.34 4.49
N THR A 171 -2.53 9.88 5.69
CA THR A 171 -2.29 11.31 5.92
C THR A 171 -0.93 11.74 5.37
N MET A 172 -0.85 12.96 4.82
CA MET A 172 0.39 13.57 4.33
C MET A 172 1.53 13.56 5.35
N GLU A 173 1.23 13.67 6.64
CA GLU A 173 2.22 13.59 7.73
C GLU A 173 2.98 12.26 7.74
N LYS A 174 2.27 11.13 7.54
CA LYS A 174 2.90 9.80 7.46
C LYS A 174 3.76 9.69 6.21
N ILE A 175 3.33 10.28 5.09
CA ILE A 175 4.11 10.30 3.84
C ILE A 175 5.39 11.10 4.03
N ASN A 176 5.31 12.26 4.67
CA ASN A 176 6.48 13.08 4.97
C ASN A 176 7.42 12.37 5.94
N TYR A 177 6.89 11.71 6.96
CA TYR A 177 7.67 10.82 7.82
C TYR A 177 8.39 9.75 6.99
N PHE A 178 7.70 9.15 6.01
CA PHE A 178 8.30 8.15 5.14
C PHE A 178 9.47 8.75 4.34
N LYS A 179 9.28 9.94 3.75
CA LYS A 179 10.28 10.65 2.96
C LYS A 179 11.54 11.02 3.76
N GLU A 180 11.34 11.41 5.02
CA GLU A 180 12.41 11.83 5.92
C GLU A 180 13.24 10.64 6.43
N HIS A 181 12.57 9.60 6.93
CA HIS A 181 13.20 8.51 7.68
C HIS A 181 13.69 7.37 6.79
N PHE A 182 13.01 7.13 5.66
CA PHE A 182 13.37 6.05 4.76
C PHE A 182 14.20 6.53 3.58
N TRP A 183 14.83 5.57 2.92
CA TRP A 183 15.64 5.85 1.75
C TRP A 183 14.83 5.73 0.47
N LYS A 184 14.87 6.79 -0.36
CA LYS A 184 14.21 6.85 -1.65
C LYS A 184 14.97 6.01 -2.67
N MET A 185 14.33 4.98 -3.20
CA MET A 185 14.84 4.20 -4.32
C MET A 185 14.73 5.01 -5.62
N GLU A 186 15.77 4.94 -6.43
CA GLU A 186 15.78 5.56 -7.76
C GLU A 186 15.07 4.68 -8.78
N ASN A 187 15.24 3.36 -8.66
CA ASN A 187 14.58 2.39 -9.52
C ASN A 187 14.27 1.11 -8.74
N LEU A 188 13.25 0.39 -9.18
CA LEU A 188 12.80 -0.88 -8.60
C LEU A 188 13.84 -1.99 -8.82
N ASP A 189 14.47 -2.02 -10.00
CA ASP A 189 15.50 -3.01 -10.34
C ASP A 189 16.90 -2.67 -9.81
N LYS A 190 17.18 -1.37 -9.68
CA LYS A 190 18.47 -0.85 -9.20
C LYS A 190 18.19 0.17 -8.12
N PRO A 191 18.09 -0.28 -6.85
CA PRO A 191 17.80 0.63 -5.76
C PRO A 191 18.84 1.75 -5.71
N LEU A 192 20.12 1.44 -5.99
CA LEU A 192 21.25 2.37 -5.88
C LEU A 192 21.88 2.67 -7.26
N LYS A 193 22.24 3.94 -7.52
CA LYS A 193 23.05 4.36 -8.69
C LYS A 193 24.48 3.84 -8.56
N ALA A 194 25.29 3.91 -9.62
CA ALA A 194 26.70 3.53 -9.53
C ALA A 194 27.44 4.35 -8.44
N VAL A 195 28.49 3.76 -7.83
CA VAL A 195 29.29 4.41 -6.77
C VAL A 195 29.87 5.76 -7.19
N SER A 196 30.11 5.96 -8.49
CA SER A 196 30.57 7.21 -9.08
C SER A 196 29.55 8.35 -8.97
N SER A 197 28.25 8.03 -8.92
CA SER A 197 27.15 9.01 -8.90
C SER A 197 26.92 9.66 -7.54
N TYR A 198 27.38 9.04 -6.45
CA TYR A 198 27.18 9.55 -5.09
C TYR A 198 28.40 10.31 -4.59
N LYS A 199 28.18 11.37 -3.81
CA LYS A 199 29.23 12.00 -2.98
C LYS A 199 29.43 11.20 -1.69
N SER A 200 30.60 11.35 -1.05
CA SER A 200 30.88 10.64 0.20
C SER A 200 29.90 10.99 1.32
N ASP A 201 29.45 12.25 1.38
CA ASP A 201 28.50 12.70 2.41
C ASP A 201 27.06 12.24 2.14
N GLU A 202 26.69 12.04 0.87
CA GLU A 202 25.41 11.43 0.49
C GLU A 202 25.36 9.96 0.93
N LEU A 203 26.44 9.19 0.70
CA LEU A 203 26.54 7.80 1.19
C LEU A 203 26.49 7.73 2.71
N LYS A 204 27.15 8.65 3.43
CA LYS A 204 27.03 8.74 4.91
C LYS A 204 25.59 9.03 5.35
N SER A 205 24.86 9.87 4.63
CA SER A 205 23.45 10.18 4.93
C SER A 205 22.55 8.96 4.69
N ILE A 206 22.80 8.20 3.62
CA ILE A 206 22.12 6.94 3.34
C ILE A 206 22.43 5.90 4.42
N CYS A 207 23.71 5.77 4.83
CA CYS A 207 24.11 4.92 5.95
C CYS A 207 23.34 5.26 7.23
N LYS A 208 23.21 6.55 7.57
CA LYS A 208 22.45 6.99 8.76
C LYS A 208 20.99 6.58 8.68
N LYS A 209 20.32 6.79 7.53
CA LYS A 209 18.92 6.39 7.33
C LYS A 209 18.71 4.88 7.43
N LEU A 210 19.64 4.09 6.89
CA LEU A 210 19.60 2.63 6.95
C LEU A 210 20.06 2.08 8.32
N ASN A 211 20.59 2.93 9.19
CA ASN A 211 21.19 2.60 10.49
C ASN A 211 22.45 1.71 10.37
N ILE A 212 23.34 2.07 9.45
CA ILE A 212 24.62 1.39 9.17
C ILE A 212 25.75 2.21 9.81
N GLU A 213 26.62 1.55 10.59
CA GLU A 213 27.85 2.17 11.08
C GLU A 213 28.84 2.43 9.93
N CYS A 214 28.98 3.70 9.56
CA CYS A 214 29.86 4.16 8.48
C CYS A 214 31.05 5.02 8.95
N ALA A 215 31.37 5.01 10.25
CA ALA A 215 32.38 5.90 10.85
C ALA A 215 33.83 5.72 10.37
N LYS A 216 34.17 4.58 9.72
CA LYS A 216 35.55 4.27 9.28
C LYS A 216 35.66 3.71 7.85
N LEU A 217 34.60 3.78 7.04
CA LEU A 217 34.57 3.11 5.73
C LEU A 217 34.93 4.07 4.60
N THR A 218 35.66 3.57 3.60
CA THR A 218 35.92 4.30 2.36
C THR A 218 34.67 4.36 1.47
N LYS A 219 34.63 5.28 0.51
CA LYS A 219 33.50 5.46 -0.42
C LYS A 219 33.03 4.13 -1.08
N PRO A 220 33.93 3.24 -1.57
CA PRO A 220 33.53 1.94 -2.11
C PRO A 220 32.97 0.99 -1.04
N GLN A 221 33.57 0.94 0.15
CA GLN A 221 33.11 0.07 1.23
C GLN A 221 31.75 0.48 1.81
N MET A 222 31.47 1.79 1.89
CA MET A 222 30.13 2.28 2.25
C MET A 222 29.10 1.83 1.23
N TYR A 223 29.44 1.95 -0.06
CA TYR A 223 28.57 1.54 -1.15
C TYR A 223 28.26 0.04 -1.11
N GLU A 224 29.28 -0.81 -0.93
CA GLU A 224 29.11 -2.25 -0.82
C GLU A 224 28.29 -2.65 0.41
N LYS A 225 28.53 -2.03 1.58
CA LYS A 225 27.72 -2.31 2.77
C LYS A 225 26.26 -1.94 2.57
N ILE A 226 26.00 -0.81 1.92
CA ILE A 226 24.62 -0.44 1.59
C ILE A 226 24.05 -1.50 0.63
N LEU A 227 24.77 -1.86 -0.43
CA LEU A 227 24.32 -2.86 -1.40
C LEU A 227 24.06 -4.24 -0.77
N ASN A 228 24.85 -4.68 0.20
CA ASN A 228 24.65 -5.96 0.90
C ASN A 228 23.42 -5.97 1.82
N ILE A 229 22.94 -4.80 2.25
CA ILE A 229 21.72 -4.65 3.05
C ILE A 229 20.51 -4.43 2.13
N LEU A 230 20.74 -4.05 0.87
CA LEU A 230 19.70 -3.83 -0.13
C LEU A 230 19.25 -5.16 -0.73
#